data_AF-A0A849SJP3-F1
#
_entry.id   AF-A0A849SJP3-F1
#
_cell.length_a   1.000
_cell.length_b   1.000
_cell.length_c   1.000
_cell.angle_alpha   90.00
_cell.angle_beta   90.00
_cell.angle_gamma   90.00
#
_symmetry.space_group_name_H-M   'P 1'
#
loop_
_entity.id
_entity.type
_entity.pdbx_description
1 polymer ?
#
loop_
_entity_poly.entity_id
_entity_poly.type
_entity_poly.pdbx_seq_one_letter_code
_entity_poly.pdbx_strand_id
1 'polypeptide(L)'
;MEIRPIHTDDDYQAVLREVSAYFDNEPEFGSPEGDRFEVLLTLLEAYETKHFPIDLPDPVEAIKFRMEQSGLTPKDLVPMIGRLNRVYEVLNRKRTLTLPMIWKLHDALGIPAASLIRPTAR
;
A
#
# COMPACT_ATOMS: atom_id res chain seq x y z
N MET A 1 -3.40 -21.67 -27.23
CA MET A 1 -3.70 -20.30 -26.75
C MET A 1 -2.58 -19.39 -27.16
N GLU A 2 -2.89 -18.18 -27.63
CA GLU A 2 -1.87 -17.18 -27.94
C GLU A 2 -1.79 -16.19 -26.76
N ILE A 3 -0.87 -16.43 -25.84
CA ILE A 3 -0.59 -15.55 -24.70
C ILE A 3 0.63 -14.72 -25.07
N ARG A 4 0.58 -13.41 -24.81
CA ARG A 4 1.65 -12.47 -25.16
C ARG A 4 2.12 -11.72 -23.92
N PRO A 5 3.41 -11.34 -23.84
CA PRO A 5 3.91 -10.51 -22.74
C PRO A 5 3.24 -9.13 -22.69
N ILE A 6 3.17 -8.55 -21.50
CA ILE A 6 2.70 -7.18 -21.27
C ILE A 6 3.87 -6.22 -21.44
N HIS A 7 3.82 -5.35 -22.43
CA HIS A 7 4.88 -4.36 -22.71
C HIS A 7 4.41 -2.92 -22.53
N THR A 8 3.11 -2.67 -22.67
CA THR A 8 2.51 -1.34 -22.63
C THR A 8 1.34 -1.28 -21.65
N ASP A 9 0.94 -0.07 -21.28
CA ASP A 9 -0.25 0.14 -20.45
C ASP A 9 -1.53 -0.36 -21.15
N ASP A 10 -1.60 -0.31 -22.48
CA ASP A 10 -2.74 -0.86 -23.23
C ASP A 10 -2.82 -2.38 -23.12
N ASP A 11 -1.67 -3.08 -23.19
CA ASP A 11 -1.60 -4.52 -22.96
C ASP A 11 -2.05 -4.84 -21.53
N TYR A 12 -1.57 -4.07 -20.56
CA TYR A 12 -1.91 -4.21 -19.15
C TYR A 12 -3.42 -4.05 -18.93
N GLN A 13 -4.04 -3.01 -19.49
CA GLN A 13 -5.49 -2.78 -19.39
C GLN A 13 -6.31 -3.85 -20.12
N ALA A 14 -5.79 -4.44 -21.19
CA ALA A 14 -6.46 -5.56 -21.87
C ALA A 14 -6.46 -6.82 -20.98
N VAL A 15 -5.30 -7.19 -20.43
CA VAL A 15 -5.16 -8.34 -19.52
C VAL A 15 -5.97 -8.12 -18.26
N LEU A 16 -5.92 -6.94 -17.65
CA LEU A 16 -6.67 -6.61 -16.44
C LEU A 16 -8.17 -6.78 -16.65
N ARG A 17 -8.73 -6.30 -17.77
CA ARG A 17 -10.15 -6.48 -18.12
C ARG A 17 -10.53 -7.95 -18.28
N GLU A 18 -9.66 -8.75 -18.87
CA GLU A 18 -9.89 -10.17 -19.06
C GLU A 18 -9.89 -10.92 -17.73
N VAL A 19 -8.87 -10.69 -16.89
CA VAL A 19 -8.74 -11.27 -15.54
C VAL A 19 -9.92 -10.85 -14.66
N SER A 20 -10.34 -9.59 -14.73
CA SER A 20 -11.44 -9.06 -13.91
C SER A 20 -12.78 -9.77 -14.17
N ALA A 21 -12.99 -10.29 -15.38
CA ALA A 21 -14.21 -11.03 -15.71
C ALA A 21 -14.35 -12.35 -14.93
N TYR A 22 -13.25 -12.87 -14.38
CA TYR A 22 -13.20 -14.10 -13.61
C TYR A 22 -13.30 -13.87 -12.09
N PHE A 23 -13.33 -12.64 -11.59
CA PHE A 23 -13.35 -12.38 -10.13
C PHE A 23 -14.68 -12.74 -9.47
N ASP A 24 -15.80 -12.52 -10.17
CA ASP A 24 -17.12 -12.89 -9.66
C ASP A 24 -17.44 -14.38 -9.90
N ASN A 25 -16.73 -15.01 -10.83
CA ASN A 25 -16.95 -16.41 -11.23
C ASN A 25 -15.62 -17.04 -11.67
N GLU A 26 -14.85 -17.46 -10.68
CA GLU A 26 -13.51 -18.00 -10.88
C GLU A 26 -13.56 -19.35 -11.62
N PRO A 27 -12.72 -19.56 -12.65
CA PRO A 27 -12.69 -20.82 -13.39
C PRO A 27 -12.17 -21.98 -12.53
N GLU A 28 -12.56 -23.21 -12.89
CA GLU A 28 -12.15 -24.40 -12.15
C GLU A 28 -10.62 -24.61 -12.26
N PHE A 29 -10.00 -24.96 -11.14
CA PHE A 29 -8.56 -25.23 -11.09
C PHE A 29 -8.18 -26.41 -12.00
N GLY A 30 -7.15 -26.26 -12.82
CA GLY A 30 -6.71 -27.26 -13.79
C GLY A 30 -7.61 -27.41 -15.02
N SER A 31 -8.63 -26.55 -15.16
CA SER A 31 -9.34 -26.40 -16.44
C SER A 31 -8.54 -25.52 -17.41
N PRO A 32 -8.78 -25.59 -18.72
CA PRO A 32 -8.12 -24.71 -19.69
C PRO A 32 -8.29 -23.21 -19.38
N GLU A 33 -9.46 -22.82 -18.88
CA GLU A 33 -9.76 -21.46 -18.44
C GLU A 33 -9.04 -21.10 -17.15
N GLY A 34 -8.91 -22.05 -16.21
CA GLY A 34 -8.16 -21.90 -14.97
C GLY A 34 -6.66 -21.71 -15.22
N ASP A 35 -6.08 -22.57 -16.05
CA ASP A 35 -4.67 -22.48 -16.47
C ASP A 35 -4.41 -21.14 -17.19
N ARG A 36 -5.36 -20.67 -18.00
CA ARG A 36 -5.29 -19.34 -18.63
C ARG A 36 -5.22 -18.24 -17.59
N PHE A 37 -6.16 -18.27 -16.65
CA PHE A 37 -6.32 -17.26 -15.63
C PHE A 37 -5.06 -17.14 -14.77
N GLU A 38 -4.47 -18.27 -14.35
CA GLU A 38 -3.22 -18.32 -13.59
C GLU A 38 -2.05 -17.70 -14.37
N VAL A 39 -1.91 -18.01 -15.66
CA VAL A 39 -0.84 -17.42 -16.49
C VAL A 39 -1.02 -15.91 -16.65
N LEU A 40 -2.26 -15.44 -16.86
CA LEU A 40 -2.53 -14.01 -17.00
C LEU A 40 -2.29 -13.24 -15.69
N LEU A 41 -2.67 -13.81 -14.54
CA LEU A 41 -2.35 -13.26 -13.23
C LEU A 41 -0.83 -13.14 -13.03
N THR A 42 -0.09 -14.19 -13.39
CA THR A 42 1.39 -14.19 -13.30
C THR A 42 2.02 -13.08 -14.16
N LEU A 43 1.50 -12.86 -15.37
CA LEU A 43 1.97 -11.78 -16.25
C LEU A 43 1.64 -10.40 -15.69
N LEU A 44 0.44 -10.24 -15.12
CA LEU A 44 0.00 -9.01 -14.48
C LEU A 44 0.93 -8.67 -13.31
N GLU A 45 1.15 -9.60 -12.39
CA GLU A 45 2.05 -9.43 -11.23
C GLU A 45 3.46 -9.05 -11.66
N ALA A 46 4.01 -9.71 -12.69
CA ALA A 46 5.34 -9.41 -13.21
C ALA A 46 5.44 -8.01 -13.84
N TYR A 47 4.37 -7.51 -14.46
CA TYR A 47 4.31 -6.15 -14.99
C TYR A 47 4.16 -5.13 -13.87
N GLU A 48 3.22 -5.34 -12.94
CA GLU A 48 2.95 -4.46 -11.81
C GLU A 48 4.16 -4.32 -10.89
N THR A 49 4.87 -5.41 -10.59
CA THR A 49 6.09 -5.36 -9.77
C THR A 49 7.15 -4.43 -10.36
N LYS A 50 7.22 -4.31 -11.69
CA LYS A 50 8.18 -3.46 -12.40
C LYS A 50 7.72 -2.01 -12.55
N HIS A 51 6.42 -1.79 -12.77
CA HIS A 51 5.87 -0.48 -13.16
C HIS A 51 5.12 0.23 -12.02
N PHE A 52 4.53 -0.53 -11.10
CA PHE A 52 3.76 -0.06 -9.94
C PHE A 52 4.29 -0.67 -8.64
N PRO A 53 5.55 -0.39 -8.25
CA PRO A 53 6.11 -0.93 -7.02
C PRO A 53 5.22 -0.52 -5.84
N ILE A 54 4.84 -1.50 -5.01
CA ILE A 54 4.14 -1.24 -3.75
C ILE A 54 5.14 -0.63 -2.79
N ASP A 55 5.22 0.69 -2.83
CA ASP A 55 6.03 1.45 -1.92
C ASP A 55 5.41 1.46 -0.53
N LEU A 56 6.24 1.39 0.52
CA LEU A 56 5.73 1.62 1.87
C LEU A 56 5.03 2.99 1.91
N PRO A 57 3.90 3.09 2.63
CA PRO A 57 3.19 4.35 2.78
C PRO A 57 4.13 5.41 3.35
N ASP A 58 3.88 6.67 3.01
CA ASP A 58 4.57 7.76 3.69
C ASP A 58 4.24 7.73 5.20
N PRO A 59 5.09 8.31 6.06
CA PRO A 59 4.93 8.20 7.51
C PRO A 59 3.57 8.67 8.03
N VAL A 60 2.95 9.64 7.37
CA VAL A 60 1.64 10.16 7.77
C VAL A 60 0.53 9.18 7.48
N GLU A 61 0.54 8.52 6.31
CA GLU A 61 -0.45 7.49 6.00
C GLU A 61 -0.27 6.25 6.88
N ALA A 62 0.98 5.87 7.21
CA ALA A 62 1.23 4.80 8.18
C ALA A 62 0.60 5.10 9.56
N ILE A 63 0.71 6.35 10.03
CA ILE A 63 0.10 6.79 11.29
C ILE A 63 -1.42 6.78 11.18
N LYS A 64 -2.01 7.37 10.14
CA LYS A 64 -3.47 7.43 9.96
C LYS A 64 -4.09 6.05 9.83
N PHE A 65 -3.46 5.15 9.06
CA PHE A 65 -3.89 3.77 8.93
C PHE A 65 -3.92 3.08 10.29
N ARG A 66 -2.86 3.24 11.09
CA ARG A 66 -2.84 2.71 12.46
C ARG A 66 -3.92 3.34 13.36
N MET A 67 -4.16 4.63 13.22
CA MET A 67 -5.23 5.32 13.96
C MET A 67 -6.60 4.74 13.62
N GLU A 68 -6.90 4.55 12.33
CA GLU A 68 -8.16 3.96 11.87
C GLU A 68 -8.36 2.54 12.41
N GLN A 69 -7.34 1.68 12.27
CA GLN A 69 -7.39 0.30 12.76
C GLN A 69 -7.61 0.21 14.27
N SER A 70 -7.10 1.17 15.04
CA SER A 70 -7.14 1.16 16.51
C SER A 70 -8.15 2.15 17.10
N GLY A 71 -8.97 2.82 16.27
CA GLY A 71 -9.94 3.83 16.73
C GLY A 71 -9.32 5.04 17.44
N LEU A 72 -8.06 5.39 17.13
CA LEU A 72 -7.33 6.46 17.81
C LEU A 72 -7.70 7.84 17.25
N THR A 73 -7.69 8.83 18.12
CA THR A 73 -7.85 10.24 17.77
C THR A 73 -6.50 10.95 17.76
N PRO A 74 -6.40 12.16 17.16
CA PRO A 74 -5.17 12.95 17.23
C PRO A 74 -4.71 13.27 18.67
N LYS A 75 -5.62 13.27 19.65
CA LYS A 75 -5.27 13.49 21.06
C LYS A 75 -4.44 12.33 21.62
N ASP A 76 -4.68 11.12 21.13
CA ASP A 76 -4.00 9.91 21.61
C ASP A 76 -2.55 9.82 21.12
N LEU A 77 -2.18 10.60 20.10
CA LEU A 77 -0.80 10.69 19.60
C LEU A 77 0.07 11.67 20.40
N VAL A 78 -0.51 12.43 21.33
CA VAL A 78 0.21 13.44 22.13
C VAL A 78 1.42 12.85 22.90
N PRO A 79 1.34 11.65 23.52
CA PRO A 79 2.48 11.05 24.20
C PRO A 79 3.67 10.75 23.27
N MET A 80 3.41 10.43 22.00
CA MET A 80 4.43 10.06 21.01
C MET A 80 4.99 11.28 20.27
N ILE A 81 4.14 12.23 19.89
CA ILE A 81 4.50 13.36 19.00
C ILE A 81 4.69 14.68 19.79
N GLY A 82 4.00 14.85 20.91
CA GLY A 82 3.99 16.07 21.72
C GLY A 82 2.66 16.83 21.63
N ARG A 83 2.69 18.15 21.83
CA ARG A 83 1.47 18.97 21.90
C ARG A 83 0.54 18.76 20.69
N LEU A 84 -0.78 18.91 20.90
CA LEU A 84 -1.80 18.63 19.89
C LEU A 84 -1.61 19.42 18.58
N ASN A 85 -1.17 20.68 18.66
CA ASN A 85 -0.84 21.46 17.46
C ASN A 85 0.25 20.80 16.61
N ARG A 86 1.26 20.20 17.26
CA ARG A 86 2.33 19.46 16.58
C ARG A 86 1.83 18.17 15.96
N VAL A 87 0.90 17.47 16.62
CA VAL A 87 0.24 16.30 16.03
C VAL A 87 -0.43 16.70 14.71
N TYR A 88 -1.23 17.77 14.70
CA TYR A 88 -1.86 18.25 13.47
C TYR A 88 -0.85 18.72 12.42
N GLU A 89 0.26 19.35 12.81
CA GLU A 89 1.32 19.70 11.86
C GLU A 89 1.90 18.46 11.18
N VAL A 90 2.13 17.37 11.93
CA VAL A 90 2.60 16.09 11.38
C VAL A 90 1.55 15.45 10.49
N LEU A 91 0.30 15.30 10.97
CA LEU A 91 -0.79 14.67 10.22
C LEU A 91 -1.14 15.43 8.93
N ASN A 92 -0.84 16.73 8.87
CA ASN A 92 -1.02 17.57 7.68
C ASN A 92 0.28 17.74 6.86
N ARG A 93 1.32 16.93 7.11
CA ARG A 93 2.62 16.98 6.40
C ARG A 93 3.36 18.33 6.47
N LYS A 94 2.96 19.22 7.38
CA LYS A 94 3.65 20.51 7.62
C LYS A 94 4.94 20.33 8.42
N ARG A 95 5.07 19.22 9.12
CA ARG A 95 6.25 18.88 9.92
C ARG A 95 6.61 17.41 9.73
N THR A 96 7.89 17.15 9.50
CA THR A 96 8.44 15.79 9.47
C THR A 96 8.57 15.20 10.87
N LEU A 97 8.52 13.88 10.98
CA LEU A 97 8.82 13.18 12.23
C LEU A 97 10.29 13.40 12.61
N THR A 98 10.53 13.51 13.91
CA THR A 98 11.88 13.45 14.48
C THR A 98 12.19 12.03 14.94
N LEU A 99 13.46 11.65 15.01
CA LEU A 99 13.86 10.31 15.44
C LEU A 99 13.24 9.87 16.80
N PRO A 100 13.16 10.74 17.84
CA PRO A 100 12.47 10.38 19.07
C PRO A 100 10.96 10.12 18.89
N MET A 101 10.29 10.81 17.96
CA MET A 101 8.88 10.54 17.65
C MET A 101 8.73 9.18 16.96
N ILE A 102 9.65 8.86 16.04
CA ILE A 102 9.65 7.58 15.32
C ILE A 102 9.75 6.42 16.30
N TRP A 103 10.70 6.46 17.24
CA TRP A 103 10.84 5.43 18.28
C TRP A 103 9.56 5.29 19.12
N LYS A 104 9.00 6.41 19.60
CA LYS A 104 7.77 6.36 20.39
C LYS A 104 6.58 5.82 19.63
N LEU A 105 6.43 6.17 18.36
CA LEU A 105 5.36 5.65 17.50
C LEU A 105 5.54 4.16 17.22
N HIS A 106 6.77 3.72 17.00
CA HIS A 106 7.11 2.31 16.84
C HIS A 106 6.78 1.51 18.12
N ASP A 107 7.31 1.94 19.25
CA ASP A 107 7.18 1.22 20.52
C ASP A 107 5.73 1.20 21.03
N ALA A 108 5.02 2.32 20.91
CA ALA A 108 3.67 2.44 21.48
C ALA A 108 2.56 1.92 20.55
N LEU A 109 2.72 2.02 19.23
CA LEU A 109 1.67 1.67 18.26
C LEU A 109 2.04 0.48 17.36
N GLY A 110 3.26 -0.05 17.47
CA GLY A 110 3.73 -1.15 16.64
C GLY A 110 3.85 -0.79 15.16
N ILE A 111 4.00 0.50 14.82
CA ILE A 111 4.19 0.94 13.43
C ILE A 111 5.62 0.58 13.02
N PRO A 112 5.86 -0.17 11.92
CA PRO A 112 7.20 -0.50 11.47
C PRO A 112 8.04 0.77 11.27
N ALA A 113 9.24 0.81 11.83
CA ALA A 113 10.12 1.97 11.70
C ALA A 113 10.42 2.32 10.23
N ALA A 114 10.52 1.31 9.36
CA ALA A 114 10.69 1.47 7.91
C ALA A 114 9.58 2.33 7.27
N SER A 115 8.34 2.25 7.78
CA SER A 115 7.21 3.07 7.31
C SER A 115 7.27 4.51 7.84
N LEU A 116 8.08 4.80 8.86
CA LEU A 116 8.16 6.11 9.53
C LEU A 116 9.37 6.95 9.11
N ILE A 117 10.37 6.35 8.45
CA ILE A 117 11.64 6.99 8.07
C ILE A 117 11.65 7.51 6.63
N ARG A 118 10.57 7.30 5.87
CA ARG A 118 10.50 7.77 4.47
C ARG A 118 10.33 9.29 4.40
N PRO A 119 10.89 9.95 3.38
CA PRO A 119 10.57 11.35 3.11
C PRO A 119 9.06 11.50 2.91
N THR A 120 8.43 12.42 3.63
CA THR A 120 7.03 12.77 3.36
C THR A 120 6.95 13.33 1.94
N ALA A 121 6.18 12.69 1.07
CA ALA A 121 5.82 13.25 -0.23
C ALA A 121 5.19 14.64 0.01
N ARG A 122 5.72 15.66 -0.67
CA ARG A 122 5.23 17.03 -0.59
C ARG A 122 3.89 17.18 -1.30
#